data_AF-A0AA50JUI6-F1
#
_entry.id   AF-A0AA50JUI6-F1
#
_cell.length_a   1.000
_cell.length_b   1.000
_cell.length_c   1.000
_cell.angle_alpha   90.00
_cell.angle_beta   90.00
_cell.angle_gamma   90.00
#
_symmetry.space_group_name_H-M   'P 1'
#
loop_
_entity.id
_entity.type
_entity.pdbx_description
1 polymer ?
#
loop_
_entity_poly.entity_id
_entity_poly.type
_entity_poly.pdbx_seq_one_letter_code
_entity_poly.pdbx_strand_id
1 'polypeptide(L)'
;DLQAGHPVEFLVGFINKGSEDYIVETMEASFRYPMDYTYYIQNFTALPYNLEVKPQQEATFAYSFIPNEAFAGRPFGLNIQLNYRDASG
;
A
#
# COMPACT_ATOMS: atom_id res chain seq x y z
N ASP A 1 2.47 5.31 -16.38
CA ASP A 1 1.89 3.99 -16.67
C ASP A 1 2.72 2.94 -15.94
N LEU A 2 2.12 1.88 -15.43
CA LEU A 2 2.85 0.83 -14.70
C LEU A 2 3.50 -0.10 -15.73
N GLN A 3 4.82 -0.17 -15.76
CA GLN A 3 5.51 -1.05 -16.69
C GLN A 3 5.57 -2.46 -16.13
N ALA A 4 5.01 -3.43 -16.84
CA ALA A 4 5.06 -4.83 -16.43
C ALA A 4 6.50 -5.37 -16.53
N GLY A 5 6.87 -6.27 -15.61
CA GLY A 5 8.22 -6.85 -15.53
C GLY A 5 9.28 -5.95 -14.88
N HIS A 6 8.94 -4.69 -14.56
CA HIS A 6 9.86 -3.74 -13.94
C HIS A 6 9.41 -3.32 -12.54
N PRO A 7 10.34 -2.97 -11.64
CA PRO A 7 9.98 -2.39 -10.35
C PRO A 7 9.16 -1.12 -10.54
N VAL A 8 8.04 -1.06 -9.82
CA VAL A 8 7.31 0.18 -9.61
C VAL A 8 7.47 0.56 -8.16
N GLU A 9 7.77 1.83 -7.92
CA GLU A 9 7.96 2.41 -6.60
C GLU A 9 6.90 3.48 -6.31
N PHE A 10 6.43 3.50 -5.07
CA PHE A 10 5.45 4.46 -4.58
C PHE A 10 5.88 4.99 -3.22
N LEU A 11 5.54 6.24 -2.97
CA LEU A 11 5.64 6.88 -1.67
C LEU A 11 4.22 7.15 -1.16
N VAL A 12 3.92 6.68 0.04
CA VAL A 12 2.65 6.96 0.72
C VAL A 12 2.94 7.83 1.93
N GLY A 13 2.37 9.03 1.92
CA GLY A 13 2.38 9.93 3.07
C GLY A 13 1.27 9.56 4.05
N PHE A 14 1.61 9.50 5.34
CA PHE A 14 0.69 9.29 6.44
C PHE A 14 0.83 10.47 7.40
N ILE A 15 -0.27 11.19 7.66
CA ILE A 15 -0.30 12.32 8.59
C ILE A 15 -1.23 11.96 9.74
N ASN A 16 -0.70 11.84 10.94
CA ASN A 16 -1.51 11.60 12.13
C ASN A 16 -2.15 12.91 12.58
N LYS A 17 -3.47 13.05 12.35
CA LYS A 17 -4.27 14.20 12.80
C LYS A 17 -5.04 13.95 14.10
N GLY A 18 -4.81 12.79 14.74
CA GLY A 18 -5.45 12.37 15.98
C GLY A 18 -4.74 12.91 17.23
N SER A 19 -5.21 12.48 18.40
CA SER A 19 -4.60 12.77 19.70
C SER A 19 -3.73 11.64 20.25
N GLU A 20 -3.84 10.45 19.68
CA GLU A 20 -3.11 9.25 20.09
C GLU A 20 -1.98 8.92 19.10
N ASP A 21 -1.01 8.12 19.56
CA ASP A 21 0.01 7.54 18.69
C ASP A 21 -0.62 6.45 17.79
N TYR A 22 -0.22 6.43 16.52
CA TYR A 22 -0.54 5.34 15.60
C TYR A 22 0.68 4.49 15.31
N ILE A 23 0.50 3.18 15.23
CA ILE A 23 1.52 2.25 14.73
C ILE A 23 1.12 1.87 13.31
N VAL A 24 1.91 2.31 12.33
CA VAL A 24 1.78 1.85 10.94
C VAL A 24 2.44 0.49 10.83
N GLU A 25 1.63 -0.54 10.57
CA GLU A 25 2.05 -1.94 10.66
C GLU A 25 2.62 -2.44 9.35
N THR A 26 1.79 -2.45 8.29
CA THR A 26 2.14 -3.02 7.00
C THR A 26 1.59 -2.18 5.86
N MET A 27 2.21 -2.30 4.70
CA MET A 27 1.60 -1.90 3.43
C MET A 27 1.54 -3.08 2.49
N GLU A 28 0.42 -3.18 1.79
CA GLU A 28 0.11 -4.23 0.84
C GLU A 28 -0.37 -3.59 -0.46
N ALA A 29 -0.09 -4.24 -1.57
CA ALA A 29 -0.63 -3.83 -2.85
C ALA A 29 -1.31 -5.02 -3.53
N SER A 30 -2.29 -4.71 -4.37
CA SER A 30 -2.91 -5.70 -5.24
C SER A 30 -3.40 -5.07 -6.54
N PHE A 31 -3.40 -5.87 -7.60
CA PHE A 31 -4.22 -5.62 -8.77
C PHE A 31 -5.57 -6.30 -8.62
N ARG A 32 -6.63 -5.55 -8.93
CA ARG A 32 -8.03 -5.97 -8.79
C ARG A 32 -8.80 -5.65 -10.07
N TYR A 33 -9.94 -6.33 -10.27
CA TYR A 33 -10.84 -5.97 -11.37
C TYR A 33 -11.47 -4.60 -11.11
N PRO A 34 -11.45 -3.66 -12.07
CA PRO A 34 -11.99 -2.31 -11.85
C PRO A 34 -13.48 -2.27 -11.48
N MET A 35 -14.26 -3.26 -11.92
CA MET A 35 -15.70 -3.37 -11.64
C MET A 35 -16.01 -4.19 -10.37
N ASP A 36 -15.04 -4.95 -9.86
CA ASP A 36 -15.20 -5.79 -8.68
C ASP A 36 -13.87 -5.87 -7.90
N TYR A 37 -13.77 -5.05 -6.85
CA TYR A 37 -12.60 -4.96 -5.99
C TYR A 37 -12.47 -6.13 -5.00
N THR A 38 -13.39 -7.10 -5.01
CA THR A 38 -13.26 -8.33 -4.22
C THR A 38 -12.45 -9.41 -4.97
N TYR A 39 -12.29 -9.26 -6.29
CA TYR A 39 -11.52 -10.20 -7.11
C TYR A 39 -10.06 -9.74 -7.26
N TYR A 40 -9.14 -10.57 -6.77
CA TYR A 40 -7.69 -10.36 -6.85
C TYR A 40 -7.11 -10.95 -8.14
N ILE A 41 -6.37 -10.13 -8.89
CA ILE A 41 -5.64 -10.53 -10.10
C ILE A 41 -4.20 -10.88 -9.76
N GLN A 42 -3.56 -10.02 -8.95
CA GLN A 42 -2.21 -10.23 -8.43
C GLN A 42 -2.11 -9.61 -7.04
N ASN A 43 -1.66 -10.40 -6.07
CA ASN A 43 -1.29 -9.92 -4.74
C ASN A 43 0.21 -9.68 -4.68
N PHE A 44 0.61 -8.58 -4.05
CA PHE A 44 2.01 -8.27 -3.78
C PHE A 44 2.32 -8.47 -2.29
N THR A 45 3.61 -8.47 -1.95
CA THR A 45 4.09 -8.79 -0.59
C THR A 45 3.59 -7.79 0.44
N ALA A 46 3.06 -8.25 1.58
CA ALA A 46 2.83 -7.38 2.72
C ALA A 46 4.18 -6.95 3.32
N LEU A 47 4.50 -5.65 3.24
CA LEU A 47 5.76 -5.09 3.75
C LEU A 47 5.53 -4.51 5.14
N PRO A 48 6.14 -5.05 6.21
CA PRO A 48 6.02 -4.51 7.56
C PRO A 48 6.91 -3.28 7.75
N TYR A 49 6.38 -2.28 8.46
CA TYR A 49 7.13 -1.10 8.94
C TYR A 49 7.19 -1.03 10.46
N ASN A 50 6.07 -1.32 11.15
CA ASN A 50 5.94 -1.20 12.61
C ASN A 50 6.47 0.14 13.15
N LEU A 51 6.09 1.24 12.49
CA LEU A 51 6.57 2.58 12.81
C LEU A 51 5.51 3.35 13.60
N GLU A 52 5.91 3.92 14.73
CA GLU A 52 5.09 4.87 15.49
C GLU A 52 5.06 6.24 14.79
N VAL A 53 3.86 6.80 14.63
CA VAL A 53 3.62 8.15 14.14
C VAL A 53 2.82 8.91 15.19
N LYS A 54 3.46 9.88 15.83
CA LYS A 54 2.88 10.68 16.93
C LYS A 54 1.81 11.66 16.44
N PRO A 55 0.94 12.17 17.32
CA PRO A 55 0.01 13.25 17.00
C PRO A 55 0.69 14.41 16.27
N GLN A 56 0.06 14.88 15.20
CA GLN A 56 0.52 15.95 14.33
C GLN A 56 1.85 15.70 13.61
N GLN A 57 2.33 14.45 13.61
CA GLN A 57 3.50 14.04 12.84
C GLN A 57 3.08 13.47 11.47
N GLU A 58 3.97 13.64 10.50
CA GLU A 58 3.91 12.95 9.21
C GLU A 58 5.04 11.91 9.08
N ALA A 59 4.74 10.84 8.35
CA ALA A 59 5.72 9.83 7.94
C ALA A 59 5.46 9.44 6.48
N THR A 60 6.53 9.10 5.77
CA THR A 60 6.47 8.67 4.38
C THR A 60 6.99 7.24 4.27
N PHE A 61 6.20 6.37 3.66
CA PHE A 61 6.48 4.95 3.51
C PHE A 61 6.75 4.63 2.05
N ALA A 62 7.89 4.00 1.78
CA ALA A 62 8.29 3.58 0.44
C ALA A 62 7.93 2.11 0.22
N TYR A 63 7.18 1.85 -0.84
CA TYR A 63 6.77 0.49 -1.22
C TYR A 63 7.05 0.25 -2.69
N SER A 64 7.53 -0.94 -3.01
CA SER A 64 7.80 -1.34 -4.38
C SER A 64 7.34 -2.76 -4.68
N PHE A 65 6.96 -2.97 -5.94
CA PHE A 65 6.57 -4.29 -6.43
C PHE A 65 6.86 -4.42 -7.93
N ILE A 66 6.89 -5.65 -8.43
CA ILE A 66 7.08 -5.96 -9.85
C ILE A 66 5.79 -6.56 -10.40
N PRO A 67 5.06 -5.86 -11.27
CA PRO A 67 3.89 -6.42 -11.95
C PRO A 67 4.28 -7.59 -12.85
N ASN A 68 3.47 -8.65 -12.90
CA ASN A 68 3.74 -9.77 -13.79
C ASN A 68 3.54 -9.36 -15.27
N GLU A 69 4.48 -9.74 -16.14
CA GLU A 69 4.44 -9.46 -17.58
C GLU A 69 3.18 -9.98 -18.27
N ALA A 70 2.59 -11.09 -17.79
CA ALA A 70 1.36 -11.66 -18.32
C ALA A 70 0.15 -10.70 -18.25
N PHE A 71 0.27 -9.65 -17.45
CA PHE A 71 -0.76 -8.64 -17.24
C PHE A 71 -0.51 -7.35 -18.02
N ALA A 72 0.56 -7.26 -18.83
CA ALA A 72 0.82 -6.06 -19.64
C ALA A 72 -0.37 -5.68 -20.55
N GLY A 73 -0.67 -4.37 -20.61
CA GLY A 73 -1.65 -3.81 -21.55
C GLY A 73 -3.13 -4.04 -21.18
N ARG A 74 -3.43 -4.65 -20.03
CA ARG A 74 -4.80 -4.81 -19.53
C ARG A 74 -5.16 -3.70 -18.52
N PRO A 75 -6.40 -3.19 -18.51
CA PRO A 75 -6.83 -2.23 -17.51
C PRO A 75 -7.10 -2.94 -16.18
N PHE A 76 -6.43 -2.49 -15.11
CA PHE A 76 -6.65 -2.98 -13.75
C PHE A 76 -6.83 -1.82 -12.76
N GLY A 77 -7.50 -2.12 -11.65
CA GLY A 77 -7.44 -1.27 -10.48
C GLY A 77 -6.19 -1.59 -9.66
N LEU A 78 -5.37 -0.58 -9.38
CA LEU A 78 -4.33 -0.67 -8.36
C LEU A 78 -4.95 -0.34 -7.00
N ASN A 79 -4.81 -1.24 -6.04
CA ASN A 79 -5.17 -1.00 -4.66
C ASN A 79 -3.90 -1.02 -3.80
N ILE A 80 -3.70 0.04 -3.03
CA ILE A 80 -2.65 0.15 -2.00
C ILE A 80 -3.37 0.23 -0.66
N GLN A 81 -3.01 -0.66 0.26
CA GLN A 81 -3.59 -0.74 1.59
C GLN A 81 -2.49 -0.50 2.62
N LEU A 82 -2.64 0.56 3.41
CA LEU A 82 -1.77 0.89 4.54
C LEU A 82 -2.52 0.54 5.83
N ASN A 83 -2.03 -0.46 6.56
CA ASN A 83 -2.63 -0.91 7.80
C ASN A 83 -1.96 -0.20 8.97
N TYR A 84 -2.77 0.33 9.87
CA TYR A 84 -2.31 0.99 11.09
C TYR A 84 -3.32 0.74 12.20
N ARG A 85 -2.84 0.81 13.44
CA ARG A 85 -3.66 0.75 14.65
C ARG A 85 -3.29 1.87 15.60
N ASP A 86 -4.22 2.25 16.47
CA ASP A 86 -3.88 3.11 17.61
C ASP A 86 -3.14 2.31 18.70
N ALA A 87 -2.62 3.03 19.70
CA ALA A 87 -1.95 2.41 20.83
C ALA A 87 -2.86 1.48 21.67
N SER A 88 -4.19 1.58 21.52
CA SER A 88 -5.17 0.77 22.25
C SER A 88 -5.48 -0.59 21.61
N GLY A 89 -5.13 -0.80 20.34
CA GLY A 89 -5.24 -2.10 19.65
C GLY A 89 -6.28 -2.13 18.55
#